data_AF-A0A3M1JAZ7-F1
#
_entry.id   AF-A0A3M1JAZ7-F1
#
_cell.length_a   1.000
_cell.length_b   1.000
_cell.length_c   1.000
_cell.angle_alpha   90.00
_cell.angle_beta   90.00
_cell.angle_gamma   90.00
#
_symmetry.space_group_name_H-M   'P 1'
#
loop_
_entity.id
_entity.type
_entity.pdbx_description
1 polymer ?
#
loop_
_entity_poly.entity_id
_entity_poly.type
_entity_poly.pdbx_seq_one_letter_code
_entity_poly.pdbx_strand_id
1 'polypeptide(L)'
;LADRFTALAEANQTELLTFNPAESDESLHDFVSRHTEQRGADDVVVSVPVAAVMAEAASVLAPNGMLVFFAGVPNGTFIPLNLSDVYLHNAQYTGTSGSALNDQAAVIQKALSGELSPNRSVAAVGGLEAALDGIRAMMEGRYPGKVVIFPQLHGLPLTGVDQLADQLPDVAQHLAGGAVWTPDAEQALIERFWNE
;
A
#
# COMPACT_ATOMS: atom_id res chain seq x y z
N LEU A 1 8.12 -5.71 -4.87
CA LEU A 1 6.66 -5.49 -5.11
C LEU A 1 6.06 -6.70 -5.82
N ALA A 2 6.62 -7.12 -6.96
CA ALA A 2 6.20 -8.30 -7.72
C ALA A 2 6.03 -9.55 -6.83
N ASP A 3 7.05 -9.93 -6.06
CA ASP A 3 7.03 -11.11 -5.19
C ASP A 3 5.84 -11.19 -4.23
N ARG A 4 5.26 -10.04 -3.86
CA ARG A 4 4.12 -9.97 -2.93
C ARG A 4 2.76 -9.97 -3.61
N PHE A 5 2.67 -9.48 -4.85
CA PHE A 5 1.40 -9.17 -5.50
C PHE A 5 1.15 -9.97 -6.78
N THR A 6 2.15 -10.60 -7.40
CA THR A 6 1.97 -11.39 -8.62
C THR A 6 0.93 -12.50 -8.44
N ALA A 7 1.06 -13.32 -7.39
CA ALA A 7 0.09 -14.39 -7.13
C ALA A 7 -1.33 -13.86 -6.87
N LEU A 8 -1.45 -12.66 -6.28
CA LEU A 8 -2.76 -12.03 -6.08
C LEU A 8 -3.34 -11.53 -7.40
N ALA A 9 -2.54 -10.92 -8.27
CA ALA A 9 -2.95 -10.45 -9.58
C ALA A 9 -3.42 -11.63 -10.46
N GLU A 10 -2.65 -12.72 -10.49
CA GLU A 10 -3.01 -13.97 -11.20
C GLU A 10 -4.33 -14.56 -10.69
N ALA A 11 -4.53 -14.62 -9.37
CA ALA A 11 -5.78 -15.10 -8.77
C ALA A 11 -6.99 -14.23 -9.15
N ASN A 12 -6.78 -12.96 -9.48
CA ASN A 12 -7.81 -12.02 -9.95
C ASN A 12 -7.81 -11.84 -11.47
N GLN A 13 -7.11 -12.71 -12.22
CA GLN A 13 -7.01 -12.66 -13.68
C GLN A 13 -6.57 -11.27 -14.20
N THR A 14 -5.70 -10.61 -13.42
CA THR A 14 -5.18 -9.27 -13.69
C THR A 14 -3.70 -9.37 -14.00
N GLU A 15 -3.24 -8.64 -15.01
CA GLU A 15 -1.82 -8.49 -15.31
C GLU A 15 -1.20 -7.43 -14.40
N LEU A 16 -0.12 -7.79 -13.70
CA LEU A 16 0.65 -6.86 -12.88
C LEU A 16 1.96 -6.52 -13.57
N LEU A 17 2.10 -5.25 -13.94
CA LEU A 17 3.34 -4.71 -14.50
C LEU A 17 4.02 -3.82 -13.46
N THR A 18 5.31 -4.09 -13.17
CA THR A 18 6.10 -3.27 -12.25
C THR A 18 7.20 -2.54 -13.00
N PHE A 19 7.39 -1.27 -12.67
CA PHE A 19 8.38 -0.42 -13.32
C PHE A 19 9.16 0.34 -12.25
N ASN A 20 10.50 0.31 -12.36
CA ASN A 20 11.40 1.08 -11.51
C ASN A 20 12.16 2.10 -12.37
N PRO A 21 11.84 3.40 -12.28
CA PRO A 21 12.50 4.42 -13.10
C PRO A 21 14.00 4.56 -12.79
N ALA A 22 14.47 4.13 -11.60
CA ALA A 22 15.88 4.20 -11.25
C ALA A 22 16.73 3.09 -11.89
N GLU A 23 16.09 2.05 -12.42
CA GLU A 23 16.74 0.86 -13.00
C GLU A 23 16.37 0.70 -14.49
N SER A 24 15.81 1.75 -15.11
CA SER A 24 15.30 1.73 -16.48
C SER A 24 15.80 2.93 -17.28
N ASP A 25 16.19 2.68 -18.54
CA ASP A 25 16.44 3.71 -19.55
C ASP A 25 15.15 4.15 -20.28
N GLU A 26 14.08 3.34 -20.21
CA GLU A 26 12.73 3.67 -20.71
C GLU A 26 12.06 4.66 -19.73
N SER A 27 11.31 5.65 -20.24
CA SER A 27 10.53 6.56 -19.41
C SER A 27 9.23 5.91 -18.91
N LEU A 28 8.66 6.40 -17.80
CA LEU A 28 7.37 5.90 -17.32
C LEU A 28 6.26 6.08 -18.38
N HIS A 29 6.30 7.21 -19.11
CA HIS A 29 5.37 7.49 -20.20
C HIS A 29 5.44 6.43 -21.29
N ASP A 30 6.64 6.09 -21.77
CA ASP A 30 6.81 5.13 -22.86
C ASP A 30 6.41 3.72 -22.41
N PHE A 31 6.76 3.37 -21.17
CA PHE A 31 6.32 2.14 -20.54
C PHE A 31 4.79 2.03 -20.51
N VAL A 32 4.08 3.05 -20.02
CA VAL A 32 2.61 3.03 -19.96
C VAL A 32 2.01 3.02 -21.37
N SER A 33 2.50 3.87 -22.28
CA SER A 33 2.02 3.96 -23.66
C SER A 33 2.15 2.64 -24.41
N ARG A 34 3.24 1.90 -24.19
CA ARG A 34 3.45 0.58 -24.80
C ARG A 34 2.43 -0.46 -24.35
N HIS A 35 2.00 -0.43 -23.09
CA HIS A 35 1.04 -1.38 -22.53
C HIS A 35 -0.42 -0.90 -22.59
N THR A 36 -0.66 0.31 -23.09
CA THR A 36 -2.00 0.90 -23.21
C THR A 36 -2.36 1.25 -24.65
N GLU A 37 -1.63 0.73 -25.64
CA GLU A 37 -1.83 1.03 -27.07
C GLU A 37 -1.81 2.55 -27.34
N GLN A 38 -0.91 3.28 -26.68
CA GLN A 38 -0.77 4.74 -26.74
C GLN A 38 -1.96 5.54 -26.18
N ARG A 39 -2.88 4.90 -25.45
CA ARG A 39 -4.06 5.55 -24.87
C ARG A 39 -3.78 6.25 -23.55
N GLY A 40 -2.80 5.77 -22.77
CA GLY A 40 -2.60 6.15 -21.37
C GLY A 40 -3.47 5.34 -20.40
N ALA A 41 -3.27 5.58 -19.10
CA ALA A 41 -4.01 4.91 -18.03
C ALA A 41 -5.34 5.62 -17.72
N ASP A 42 -6.41 4.83 -17.53
CA ASP A 42 -7.73 5.37 -17.15
C ASP A 42 -7.72 6.01 -15.76
N ASP A 43 -7.04 5.36 -14.82
CA ASP A 43 -6.91 5.80 -13.43
C ASP A 43 -5.43 5.83 -13.05
N VAL A 44 -4.98 6.95 -12.48
CA VAL A 44 -3.61 7.10 -11.98
C VAL A 44 -3.68 7.56 -10.52
N VAL A 45 -3.11 6.77 -9.61
CA VAL A 45 -3.11 7.07 -8.16
C VAL A 45 -1.69 7.32 -7.68
N VAL A 46 -1.43 8.53 -7.18
CA VAL A 46 -0.13 8.92 -6.64
C VAL A 46 -0.14 8.79 -5.11
N SER A 47 0.52 7.73 -4.64
CA SER A 47 0.55 7.35 -3.22
C SER A 47 1.80 7.83 -2.46
N VAL A 48 2.62 8.69 -3.07
CA VAL A 48 3.85 9.22 -2.48
C VAL A 48 3.88 10.76 -2.51
N PRO A 49 4.38 11.43 -1.48
CA PRO A 49 4.33 12.90 -1.37
C PRO A 49 5.47 13.58 -2.13
N VAL A 50 5.64 13.24 -3.41
CA VAL A 50 6.75 13.73 -4.26
C VAL A 50 6.21 14.51 -5.44
N ALA A 51 6.49 15.82 -5.47
CA ALA A 51 5.98 16.74 -6.49
C ALA A 51 6.35 16.34 -7.93
N ALA A 52 7.57 15.84 -8.14
CA ALA A 52 8.03 15.38 -9.45
C ALA A 52 7.21 14.18 -9.94
N VAL A 53 6.93 13.21 -9.05
CA VAL A 53 6.10 12.04 -9.37
C VAL A 53 4.65 12.46 -9.65
N MET A 54 4.13 13.43 -8.90
CA MET A 54 2.78 13.97 -9.12
C MET A 54 2.66 14.68 -10.48
N ALA A 55 3.69 15.40 -10.92
CA ALA A 55 3.72 16.03 -12.25
C ALA A 55 3.85 14.97 -13.36
N GLU A 56 4.75 13.99 -13.20
CA GLU A 56 4.95 12.91 -14.15
C GLU A 56 3.69 12.03 -14.30
N ALA A 57 2.94 11.80 -13.22
CA ALA A 57 1.70 11.04 -13.23
C ALA A 57 0.64 11.60 -14.19
N ALA A 58 0.60 12.92 -14.39
CA ALA A 58 -0.30 13.53 -15.37
C ALA A 58 0.09 13.21 -16.82
N SER A 59 1.36 12.93 -17.09
CA SER A 59 1.83 12.59 -18.45
C SER A 59 1.36 11.22 -18.93
N VAL A 60 1.02 10.31 -18.01
CA VAL A 60 0.62 8.94 -18.34
C VAL A 60 -0.91 8.73 -18.31
N LEU A 61 -1.66 9.79 -18.01
CA LEU A 61 -3.12 9.76 -17.90
C LEU A 61 -3.76 9.74 -19.29
N ALA A 62 -4.78 8.91 -19.47
CA ALA A 62 -5.63 8.96 -20.66
C ALA A 62 -6.38 10.32 -20.74
N PRO A 63 -6.79 10.78 -21.94
CA PRO A 63 -7.42 12.09 -22.10
C PRO A 63 -8.61 12.36 -21.17
N ASN A 64 -9.43 11.35 -20.90
CA ASN A 64 -10.61 11.42 -20.00
C ASN A 64 -10.40 10.70 -18.66
N GLY A 65 -9.15 10.48 -18.26
CA GLY A 65 -8.81 9.70 -17.07
C GLY A 65 -8.98 10.45 -15.75
N MET A 66 -8.83 9.71 -14.64
CA MET A 66 -8.83 10.24 -13.27
C MET A 66 -7.43 10.15 -12.65
N LEU A 67 -6.86 11.31 -12.30
CA LEU A 67 -5.62 11.43 -11.54
C LEU A 67 -5.94 11.75 -10.07
N VAL A 68 -5.56 10.84 -9.18
CA VAL A 68 -5.79 10.93 -7.73
C VAL A 68 -4.47 11.19 -7.00
N PHE A 69 -4.36 12.35 -6.35
CA PHE A 69 -3.29 12.67 -5.41
C PHE A 69 -3.68 12.19 -4.02
N PHE A 70 -3.28 10.97 -3.66
CA PHE A 70 -3.61 10.36 -2.38
C PHE A 70 -2.67 10.83 -1.25
N ALA A 71 -1.39 11.02 -1.56
CA ALA A 71 -0.42 11.51 -0.61
C ALA A 71 -0.43 13.05 -0.53
N GLY A 72 -0.36 13.61 0.68
CA GLY A 72 -0.24 15.05 0.89
C GLY A 72 1.21 15.53 0.73
N VAL A 73 1.42 16.66 0.05
CA VAL A 73 2.73 17.34 -0.03
C VAL A 73 2.87 18.44 1.03
N PRO A 74 4.10 18.84 1.39
CA PRO A 74 4.29 19.99 2.28
C PRO A 74 3.61 21.26 1.76
N ASN A 75 3.07 22.06 2.67
CA ASN A 75 2.46 23.35 2.34
C ASN A 75 3.44 24.23 1.55
N GLY A 76 2.96 24.85 0.47
CA GLY A 76 3.78 25.66 -0.43
C GLY A 76 4.49 24.88 -1.54
N THR A 77 4.26 23.57 -1.63
CA THR A 77 4.71 22.78 -2.78
C THR A 77 3.85 23.10 -4.00
N PHE A 78 4.49 23.45 -5.12
CA PHE A 78 3.83 23.68 -6.40
C PHE A 78 4.13 22.51 -7.36
N ILE A 79 3.10 22.05 -8.07
CA ILE A 79 3.18 20.93 -9.01
C ILE A 79 2.68 21.44 -10.37
N PRO A 80 3.51 21.41 -11.43
CA PRO A 80 3.07 21.81 -12.76
C PRO A 80 2.13 20.73 -13.33
N LEU A 81 0.92 21.14 -13.74
CA LEU A 81 -0.08 20.26 -14.35
C LEU A 81 -0.67 20.93 -15.60
N ASN A 82 -0.95 20.13 -16.63
CA ASN A 82 -1.61 20.61 -17.84
C ASN A 82 -3.12 20.69 -17.65
N LEU A 83 -3.64 21.84 -17.26
CA LEU A 83 -5.09 22.03 -17.07
C LEU A 83 -5.89 22.01 -18.38
N SER A 84 -5.22 22.06 -19.55
CA SER A 84 -5.91 21.90 -20.83
C SER A 84 -6.61 20.55 -20.96
N ASP A 85 -6.07 19.51 -20.34
CA ASP A 85 -6.68 18.18 -20.38
C ASP A 85 -8.01 18.13 -19.62
N VAL A 86 -8.18 18.96 -18.59
CA VAL A 86 -9.42 19.03 -17.83
C VAL A 86 -10.55 19.61 -18.69
N TYR A 87 -10.34 20.75 -19.35
CA TYR A 87 -11.43 21.43 -20.07
C TYR A 87 -11.55 21.03 -21.55
N LEU A 88 -10.52 20.43 -22.17
CA LEU A 88 -10.59 19.92 -23.55
C LEU A 88 -10.91 18.43 -23.62
N HIS A 89 -10.43 17.66 -22.64
CA HIS A 89 -10.44 16.19 -22.72
C HIS A 89 -11.21 15.53 -21.57
N ASN A 90 -11.73 16.32 -20.62
CA ASN A 90 -12.49 15.84 -19.46
C ASN A 90 -11.65 14.99 -18.49
N ALA A 91 -10.33 15.25 -18.41
CA ALA A 91 -9.49 14.71 -17.35
C ALA A 91 -9.95 15.23 -15.98
N GLN A 92 -9.83 14.40 -14.95
CA GLN A 92 -10.21 14.75 -13.58
C GLN A 92 -9.00 14.67 -12.66
N TYR A 93 -8.63 15.80 -12.05
CA TYR A 93 -7.55 15.85 -11.05
C TYR A 93 -8.17 16.03 -9.67
N THR A 94 -7.96 15.07 -8.78
CA THR A 94 -8.55 15.07 -7.45
C THR A 94 -7.52 14.82 -6.37
N GLY A 95 -7.69 15.47 -5.22
CA GLY A 95 -6.98 15.18 -3.98
C GLY A 95 -8.02 15.02 -2.89
N THR A 96 -7.97 13.92 -2.16
CA THR A 96 -8.90 13.64 -1.06
C THR A 96 -8.17 13.68 0.27
N SER A 97 -8.86 14.13 1.31
CA SER A 97 -8.34 14.11 2.67
C SER A 97 -9.35 13.41 3.58
N GLY A 98 -8.90 12.35 4.24
CA GLY A 98 -9.73 11.56 5.14
C GLY A 98 -10.81 10.74 4.42
N SER A 99 -11.77 10.24 5.20
CA SER A 99 -12.87 9.43 4.70
C SER A 99 -14.12 9.74 5.52
N ALA A 100 -15.27 9.89 4.85
CA ALA A 100 -16.54 10.04 5.53
C ALA A 100 -16.90 8.76 6.29
N LEU A 101 -17.84 8.85 7.25
CA LEU A 101 -18.30 7.67 7.99
C LEU A 101 -18.85 6.58 7.06
N ASN A 102 -19.53 6.98 5.98
CA ASN A 102 -20.06 6.06 4.99
C ASN A 102 -18.95 5.33 4.23
N ASP A 103 -17.83 6.00 3.93
CA ASP A 103 -16.67 5.38 3.26
C ASP A 103 -16.03 4.34 4.19
N GLN A 104 -15.87 4.68 5.47
CA GLN A 104 -15.32 3.76 6.46
C GLN A 104 -16.23 2.54 6.66
N ALA A 105 -17.55 2.75 6.72
CA ALA A 105 -18.53 1.67 6.79
C ALA A 105 -18.45 0.76 5.56
N ALA A 106 -18.30 1.33 4.35
CA ALA A 106 -18.16 0.56 3.12
C ALA A 106 -16.89 -0.32 3.14
N VAL A 107 -15.76 0.21 3.61
CA VAL A 107 -14.52 -0.57 3.77
C VAL A 107 -14.71 -1.74 4.74
N ILE A 108 -15.39 -1.51 5.88
CA ILE A 108 -15.71 -2.58 6.84
C ILE A 108 -16.58 -3.65 6.19
N GLN A 109 -17.63 -3.26 5.45
CA GLN A 109 -18.50 -4.22 4.77
C GLN A 109 -17.75 -5.07 3.73
N LYS A 110 -16.86 -4.44 2.94
CA LYS A 110 -16.00 -5.15 1.99
C LYS A 110 -15.02 -6.10 2.66
N ALA A 111 -14.52 -5.74 3.85
CA ALA A 111 -13.67 -6.61 4.63
C ALA A 111 -14.44 -7.83 5.17
N LEU A 112 -15.65 -7.62 5.68
CA LEU A 112 -16.51 -8.69 6.20
C LEU A 112 -17.03 -9.63 5.10
N SER A 113 -17.28 -9.11 3.89
CA SER A 113 -17.69 -9.93 2.74
C SER A 113 -16.53 -10.69 2.07
N GLY A 114 -15.28 -10.39 2.45
CA GLY A 114 -14.08 -10.97 1.83
C GLY A 114 -13.70 -10.34 0.49
N GLU A 115 -14.38 -9.28 0.04
CA GLU A 115 -14.03 -8.54 -1.18
C GLU A 115 -12.70 -7.79 -1.04
N LEU A 116 -12.33 -7.43 0.19
CA LEU A 116 -11.07 -6.75 0.52
C LEU A 116 -10.43 -7.36 1.76
N SER A 117 -9.10 -7.59 1.74
CA SER A 117 -8.36 -8.02 2.93
C SER A 117 -7.25 -7.03 3.26
N PRO A 118 -7.25 -6.39 4.45
CA PRO A 118 -6.18 -5.49 4.88
C PRO A 118 -4.93 -6.23 5.33
N ASN A 119 -5.00 -7.56 5.53
CA ASN A 119 -3.98 -8.33 6.23
C ASN A 119 -2.62 -8.35 5.52
N ARG A 120 -2.59 -8.27 4.18
CA ARG A 120 -1.34 -8.19 3.40
C ARG A 120 -0.53 -6.93 3.71
N SER A 121 -1.16 -5.91 4.29
CA SER A 121 -0.47 -4.68 4.68
C SER A 121 0.35 -4.84 5.97
N VAL A 122 0.09 -5.84 6.81
CA VAL A 122 0.85 -6.06 8.04
C VAL A 122 2.25 -6.56 7.67
N ALA A 123 3.27 -5.78 8.04
CA ALA A 123 4.66 -6.07 7.73
C ALA A 123 5.49 -6.36 8.99
N ALA A 124 5.08 -5.84 10.14
CA ALA A 124 5.68 -6.15 11.43
C ALA A 124 4.65 -6.05 12.56
N VAL A 125 4.91 -6.77 13.64
CA VAL A 125 4.11 -6.76 14.87
C VAL A 125 5.01 -6.48 16.07
N GLY A 126 4.45 -5.89 17.13
CA GLY A 126 5.19 -5.60 18.36
C GLY A 126 4.25 -5.43 19.56
N GLY A 127 4.79 -5.66 20.76
CA GLY A 127 4.13 -5.30 22.01
C GLY A 127 4.21 -3.81 22.30
N LEU A 128 3.64 -3.36 23.42
CA LEU A 128 3.66 -1.94 23.79
C LEU A 128 5.10 -1.38 23.92
N GLU A 129 6.03 -2.17 24.46
CA GLU A 129 7.43 -1.76 24.63
C GLU A 129 8.14 -1.52 23.29
N ALA A 130 7.65 -2.14 22.21
CA ALA A 130 8.20 -2.00 20.86
C ALA A 130 7.71 -0.73 20.14
N ALA A 131 6.80 0.06 20.72
CA ALA A 131 6.20 1.22 20.06
C ALA A 131 7.23 2.25 19.56
N LEU A 132 8.25 2.56 20.37
CA LEU A 132 9.31 3.50 19.99
C LEU A 132 10.13 2.98 18.80
N ASP A 133 10.47 1.69 18.82
CA ASP A 133 11.20 1.07 17.72
C ASP A 133 10.35 0.96 16.45
N GLY A 134 9.03 0.79 16.61
CA GLY A 134 8.05 0.84 15.52
C GLY A 134 8.03 2.21 14.84
N ILE A 135 8.04 3.30 15.60
CA ILE A 135 8.13 4.67 15.07
C ILE A 135 9.44 4.87 14.31
N ARG A 136 10.58 4.46 14.89
CA ARG A 136 11.88 4.54 14.22
C ARG A 136 11.91 3.74 12.91
N ALA A 137 11.40 2.51 12.95
CA ALA A 137 11.31 1.64 11.78
C ALA A 137 10.48 2.25 10.65
N MET A 138 9.37 2.91 10.99
CA MET A 138 8.54 3.63 10.03
C MET A 138 9.31 4.80 9.40
N MET A 139 10.03 5.61 10.19
CA MET A 139 10.82 6.72 9.66
C MET A 139 11.95 6.27 8.73
N GLU A 140 12.55 5.12 9.04
CA GLU A 140 13.61 4.50 8.22
C GLU A 140 13.08 3.72 7.01
N GLY A 141 11.76 3.52 6.90
CA GLY A 141 11.17 2.68 5.86
C GLY A 141 11.56 1.20 5.96
N ARG A 142 11.87 0.72 7.17
CA ARG A 142 12.46 -0.62 7.41
C ARG A 142 11.52 -1.76 7.03
N TYR A 143 10.21 -1.57 7.20
CA TYR A 143 9.20 -2.56 6.87
C TYR A 143 8.32 -2.08 5.71
N PRO A 144 8.13 -2.89 4.65
CA PRO A 144 7.30 -2.53 3.51
C PRO A 144 5.82 -2.76 3.82
N GLY A 145 5.24 -1.94 4.70
CA GLY A 145 3.84 -2.00 5.12
C GLY A 145 3.58 -1.38 6.50
N LYS A 146 2.54 -1.86 7.16
CA LYS A 146 2.12 -1.41 8.49
C LYS A 146 2.87 -2.17 9.59
N VAL A 147 3.31 -1.41 10.58
CA VAL A 147 3.71 -1.92 11.89
C VAL A 147 2.48 -1.90 12.79
N VAL A 148 2.09 -3.05 13.32
CA VAL A 148 0.97 -3.18 14.25
C VAL A 148 1.50 -3.34 15.67
N ILE A 149 1.12 -2.43 16.56
CA ILE A 149 1.44 -2.53 17.99
C ILE A 149 0.21 -3.08 18.71
N PHE A 150 0.40 -4.15 19.47
CA PHE A 150 -0.61 -4.75 20.35
C PHE A 150 -0.34 -4.26 21.78
N PRO A 151 -1.06 -3.24 22.28
CA PRO A 151 -0.73 -2.61 23.56
C PRO A 151 -0.83 -3.56 24.75
N GLN A 152 -1.62 -4.61 24.62
CA GLN A 152 -1.81 -5.66 25.62
C GLN A 152 -0.67 -6.68 25.73
N LEU A 153 0.17 -6.80 24.71
CA LEU A 153 1.19 -7.85 24.64
C LEU A 153 2.48 -7.29 25.18
N HIS A 154 2.99 -7.91 26.23
CA HIS A 154 4.22 -7.52 26.89
C HIS A 154 5.37 -8.44 26.45
N GLY A 155 6.55 -7.87 26.24
CA GLY A 155 7.76 -8.65 25.92
C GLY A 155 7.83 -9.18 24.48
N LEU A 156 6.88 -8.82 23.61
CA LEU A 156 6.98 -9.04 22.17
C LEU A 156 7.84 -7.93 21.54
N PRO A 157 9.08 -8.23 21.10
CA PRO A 157 9.89 -7.25 20.39
C PRO A 157 9.27 -6.91 19.02
N LEU A 158 9.72 -5.81 18.41
CA LEU A 158 9.35 -5.46 17.04
C LEU A 158 9.86 -6.55 16.08
N THR A 159 8.93 -7.30 15.49
CA THR A 159 9.23 -8.50 14.69
C THR A 159 8.60 -8.38 13.32
N GLY A 160 9.39 -8.54 12.26
CA GLY A 160 8.89 -8.60 10.89
C GLY A 160 8.07 -9.87 10.65
N VAL A 161 7.01 -9.79 9.83
CA VAL A 161 6.20 -10.98 9.48
C VAL A 161 7.05 -12.06 8.80
N ASP A 162 8.03 -11.64 8.00
CA ASP A 162 9.03 -12.48 7.35
C ASP A 162 10.00 -13.17 8.33
N GLN A 163 10.12 -12.66 9.55
CA GLN A 163 10.99 -13.20 10.60
C GLN A 163 10.26 -14.16 11.56
N LEU A 164 8.93 -14.26 11.46
CA LEU A 164 8.13 -15.08 12.36
C LEU A 164 8.49 -16.56 12.26
N ALA A 165 8.83 -17.06 11.07
CA ALA A 165 9.20 -18.47 10.90
C ALA A 165 10.40 -18.88 11.77
N ASP A 166 11.35 -17.96 11.98
CA ASP A 166 12.55 -18.20 12.76
C ASP A 166 12.34 -17.92 14.26
N GLN A 167 11.58 -16.87 14.59
CA GLN A 167 11.46 -16.38 15.97
C GLN A 167 10.25 -16.92 16.71
N LEU A 168 9.13 -17.14 16.00
CA LEU A 168 7.82 -17.52 16.52
C LEU A 168 7.15 -18.56 15.59
N PRO A 169 7.75 -19.76 15.39
CA PRO A 169 7.28 -20.75 14.41
C PRO A 169 5.84 -21.22 14.68
N ASP A 170 5.43 -21.26 15.95
CA ASP A 170 4.07 -21.58 16.38
C ASP A 170 3.04 -20.53 15.97
N VAL A 171 3.45 -19.27 15.77
CA VAL A 171 2.62 -18.21 15.18
C VAL A 171 2.69 -18.26 13.66
N ALA A 172 3.90 -18.45 13.11
CA ALA A 172 4.15 -18.40 11.67
C ALA A 172 3.38 -19.47 10.87
N GLN A 173 3.13 -20.64 11.44
CA GLN A 173 2.35 -21.71 10.81
C GLN A 173 0.90 -21.30 10.46
N HIS A 174 0.38 -20.26 11.11
CA HIS A 174 -0.97 -19.76 10.88
C HIS A 174 -1.03 -18.66 9.79
N LEU A 175 0.11 -18.23 9.24
CA LEU A 175 0.15 -17.25 8.16
C LEU A 175 -0.38 -17.84 6.85
N ALA A 176 -1.22 -17.09 6.15
CA ALA A 176 -1.71 -17.50 4.84
C ALA A 176 -0.57 -17.45 3.81
N GLY A 177 -0.31 -18.59 3.16
CA GLY A 177 0.83 -18.74 2.23
C GLY A 177 2.19 -18.49 2.88
N GLY A 178 2.30 -18.60 4.22
CA GLY A 178 3.53 -18.39 4.98
C GLY A 178 3.99 -16.93 5.11
N ALA A 179 3.24 -15.97 4.56
CA ALA A 179 3.70 -14.56 4.50
C ALA A 179 2.61 -13.52 4.78
N VAL A 180 1.33 -13.93 4.82
CA VAL A 180 0.20 -12.99 5.00
C VAL A 180 -0.42 -13.19 6.37
N TRP A 181 -0.60 -12.07 7.09
CA TRP A 181 -1.24 -12.06 8.42
C TRP A 181 -2.65 -12.65 8.38
N THR A 182 -3.07 -13.30 9.45
CA THR A 182 -4.39 -13.93 9.56
C THR A 182 -4.95 -13.75 10.97
N PRO A 183 -6.28 -13.84 11.15
CA PRO A 183 -6.87 -13.89 12.48
C PRO A 183 -6.28 -15.03 13.34
N ASP A 184 -6.01 -16.19 12.75
CA ASP A 184 -5.43 -17.34 13.46
C ASP A 184 -3.99 -17.06 13.93
N ALA A 185 -3.18 -16.38 13.12
CA ALA A 185 -1.83 -15.96 13.53
C ALA A 185 -1.89 -14.91 14.64
N GLU A 186 -2.84 -13.98 14.57
CA GLU A 186 -3.06 -13.01 15.63
C GLU A 186 -3.50 -13.67 16.94
N GLN A 187 -4.41 -14.63 16.88
CA GLN A 187 -4.84 -15.39 18.04
C GLN A 187 -3.67 -16.15 18.67
N ALA A 188 -2.87 -16.87 17.87
CA ALA A 188 -1.69 -17.58 18.35
C ALA A 188 -0.66 -16.63 19.00
N LEU A 189 -0.46 -15.44 18.41
CA LEU A 189 0.40 -14.40 18.97
C LEU A 189 -0.13 -13.93 20.34
N ILE A 190 -1.44 -13.66 20.44
CA ILE A 190 -2.08 -13.23 21.68
C ILE A 190 -1.95 -14.31 22.75
N GLU A 191 -2.30 -15.57 22.45
CA GLU A 191 -2.21 -16.68 23.41
C GLU A 191 -0.78 -16.90 23.93
N ARG A 192 0.24 -16.57 23.13
CA ARG A 192 1.63 -16.70 23.52
C ARG A 192 2.12 -15.59 24.46
N PHE A 193 1.67 -14.36 24.25
CA PHE A 193 2.21 -13.18 24.94
C PHE A 193 1.25 -12.57 25.97
N TRP A 194 -0.02 -12.95 25.94
CA TRP A 194 -1.00 -12.52 26.91
C TRP A 194 -0.94 -13.44 28.14
N ASN A 195 -0.24 -12.99 29.17
CA ASN A 195 -0.33 -13.58 30.50
C ASN A 195 -1.34 -12.75 31.32
N GLU A 196 -2.35 -13.40 31.90
CA GLU A 196 -3.25 -12.77 32.89
C GLU A 196 -2.50 -12.24 34.12
#